data_AF-A0A3B9ASG9-F1
#
_entry.id   AF-A0A3B9ASG9-F1
#
_cell.length_a   1.000
_cell.length_b   1.000
_cell.length_c   1.000
_cell.angle_alpha   90.00
_cell.angle_beta   90.00
_cell.angle_gamma   90.00
#
_symmetry.space_group_name_H-M   'P 1'
#
loop_
_entity.id
_entity.type
_entity.pdbx_description
1 polymer ?
#
loop_
_entity_poly.entity_id
_entity_poly.type
_entity_poly.pdbx_seq_one_letter_code
_entity_poly.pdbx_strand_id
1 'polypeptide(L)'
;MRIHYLLFLLFLATQACQSSQKAAVSPQAAAIVPTEKSLVWSISGKGLKKPSYLYGTIHMIPKDEFELPGAVREALDNVKRVTFEIDMKEMTNLRSQMSLITKSFMAGGKTLKDLLPPEDYKLVKTKMAEKGLPGGMFERMKPLFLSSLFTSDEQQPLAGGAITSVEMELYKMSRRRKLESAGLETAAYQMSVFDSIPYAAQAKMLVDGLKSMDSLATGESQLDGLLKLYKDQDINAMQQSIGNEEGMGEYEYILLQKRNENWIPV
;
A
#
# COMPACT_ATOMS: atom_id res chain seq x y z
N MET A 1 38.82 23.40 84.94
CA MET A 1 40.30 23.47 85.05
C MET A 1 40.90 22.64 83.92
N ARG A 2 41.89 23.19 83.18
CA ARG A 2 42.60 22.66 81.97
C ARG A 2 41.79 22.81 80.67
N ILE A 3 42.01 23.82 79.81
CA ILE A 3 43.17 24.17 78.94
C ILE A 3 43.53 23.03 77.97
N HIS A 4 43.72 23.42 76.69
CA HIS A 4 44.49 22.81 75.57
C HIS A 4 43.61 22.36 74.39
N TYR A 5 43.82 22.72 73.11
CA TYR A 5 44.86 23.46 72.38
C TYR A 5 44.23 24.11 71.13
N LEU A 6 44.75 25.27 70.73
CA LEU A 6 44.68 25.79 69.36
C LEU A 6 45.41 24.82 68.41
N LEU A 7 44.82 24.51 67.25
CA LEU A 7 45.60 24.31 66.03
C LEU A 7 44.85 24.87 64.82
N PHE A 8 45.47 25.88 64.22
CA PHE A 8 45.24 26.43 62.89
C PHE A 8 45.34 25.32 61.84
N LEU A 9 44.50 25.36 60.80
CA LEU A 9 44.93 25.27 59.39
C LEU A 9 43.75 25.43 58.41
N LEU A 10 44.02 26.24 57.38
CA LEU A 10 43.14 26.67 56.29
C LEU A 10 42.31 25.53 55.65
N PHE A 11 41.03 25.79 55.38
CA PHE A 11 40.33 25.16 54.27
C PHE A 11 39.61 26.19 53.41
N LEU A 12 39.96 26.15 52.12
CA LEU A 12 39.48 27.00 51.05
C LEU A 12 37.95 27.01 50.97
N ALA A 13 37.39 28.19 50.72
CA ALA A 13 36.02 28.35 50.25
C ALA A 13 35.90 27.77 48.83
N THR A 14 35.06 26.75 48.66
CA THR A 14 34.42 26.45 47.38
C THR A 14 32.93 26.25 47.62
N GLN A 15 32.14 27.25 47.24
CA GLN A 15 30.71 27.10 47.07
C GLN A 15 30.48 26.09 45.94
N ALA A 16 29.98 24.90 46.29
CA ALA A 16 29.48 23.95 45.30
C ALA A 16 28.07 24.39 44.90
N CYS A 17 27.99 24.98 43.71
CA CYS A 17 26.77 25.30 43.00
C CYS A 17 25.95 24.01 42.78
N GLN A 18 24.69 24.00 43.19
CA GLN A 18 23.76 22.92 42.87
C GLN A 18 23.54 22.88 41.35
N SER A 19 24.04 21.81 40.72
CA SER A 19 23.74 21.49 39.33
C SER A 19 22.26 21.11 39.22
N SER A 20 21.45 22.02 38.67
CA SER A 20 20.13 21.67 38.14
C SER A 20 20.33 20.65 37.02
N GLN A 21 19.99 19.39 37.28
CA GLN A 21 19.83 18.40 36.24
C GLN A 21 18.73 18.87 35.30
N LYS A 22 19.13 19.36 34.11
CA LYS A 22 18.23 19.46 32.97
C LYS A 22 17.72 18.06 32.67
N ALA A 23 16.44 17.82 32.93
CA ALA A 23 15.74 16.68 32.37
C ALA A 23 15.90 16.76 30.84
N ALA A 24 16.71 15.85 30.29
CA ALA A 24 16.80 15.64 28.86
C ALA A 24 15.51 14.95 28.42
N VAL A 25 14.52 15.76 28.04
CA VAL A 25 13.38 15.27 27.27
C VAL A 25 13.91 14.97 25.88
N SER A 26 14.18 13.69 25.62
CA SER A 26 14.36 13.20 24.26
C SER A 26 13.08 13.55 23.49
N PRO A 27 13.13 14.28 22.36
CA PRO A 27 11.95 14.43 21.54
C PRO A 27 11.69 13.07 20.90
N GLN A 28 10.87 12.25 21.56
CA GLN A 28 10.09 11.26 20.86
C GLN A 28 9.33 12.08 19.82
N ALA A 29 9.71 11.97 18.55
CA ALA A 29 9.02 12.66 17.47
C ALA A 29 7.55 12.27 17.59
N ALA A 30 6.72 13.19 18.08
CA ALA A 30 5.29 13.02 18.06
C ALA A 30 4.94 12.74 16.60
N ALA A 31 4.42 11.55 16.31
CA ALA A 31 3.95 11.24 14.98
C ALA A 31 2.95 12.33 14.63
N ILE A 32 3.29 13.17 13.64
CA ILE A 32 2.36 14.15 13.10
C ILE A 32 1.31 13.30 12.39
N VAL A 33 0.23 12.97 13.08
CA VAL A 33 -0.95 12.37 12.46
C VAL A 33 -1.64 13.54 11.77
N PRO A 34 -1.66 13.60 10.44
CA PRO A 34 -2.27 14.72 9.78
C PRO A 34 -3.77 14.72 10.06
N THR A 35 -4.28 15.82 10.59
CA THR A 35 -5.72 16.00 10.87
C THR A 35 -6.51 16.41 9.62
N GLU A 36 -5.83 16.72 8.52
CA GLU A 36 -6.45 17.15 7.27
C GLU A 36 -6.69 15.96 6.34
N LYS A 37 -7.89 15.88 5.77
CA LYS A 37 -8.24 14.93 4.70
C LYS A 37 -7.49 15.35 3.44
N SER A 38 -6.45 14.61 3.07
CA SER A 38 -5.66 14.85 1.86
C SER A 38 -5.08 13.56 1.33
N LEU A 39 -5.13 13.38 0.02
CA LEU A 39 -4.39 12.32 -0.68
C LEU A 39 -3.02 12.79 -1.17
N VAL A 40 -2.72 14.10 -1.14
CA VAL A 40 -1.52 14.69 -1.74
C VAL A 40 -0.65 15.32 -0.67
N TRP A 41 0.61 14.91 -0.63
CA TRP A 41 1.60 15.37 0.33
C TRP A 41 2.82 15.94 -0.38
N SER A 42 3.30 17.09 0.07
CA SER A 42 4.58 17.66 -0.34
C SER A 42 5.66 17.30 0.67
N ILE A 43 6.76 16.73 0.19
CA ILE A 43 7.89 16.27 0.98
C ILE A 43 9.05 17.24 0.74
N SER A 44 9.50 17.91 1.80
CA SER A 44 10.60 18.85 1.78
C SER A 44 11.52 18.66 3.00
N GLY A 45 12.66 19.36 3.02
CA GLY A 45 13.66 19.24 4.09
C GLY A 45 14.76 18.22 3.77
N LYS A 46 15.55 17.83 4.78
CA LYS A 46 16.70 16.90 4.68
C LYS A 46 17.66 17.19 3.49
N GLY A 47 17.84 18.46 3.13
CA GLY A 47 18.72 18.89 2.03
C GLY A 47 18.13 18.76 0.62
N LEU A 48 16.84 18.44 0.48
CA LEU A 48 16.14 18.43 -0.81
C LEU A 48 16.15 19.83 -1.43
N LYS A 49 16.71 19.95 -2.65
CA LYS A 49 16.76 21.21 -3.41
C LYS A 49 15.42 21.59 -4.02
N LYS A 50 14.53 20.62 -4.20
CA LYS A 50 13.15 20.75 -4.69
C LYS A 50 12.27 19.75 -3.92
N PRO A 51 10.99 20.07 -3.70
CA PRO A 51 10.08 19.13 -3.05
C PRO A 51 9.90 17.85 -3.89
N SER A 52 9.61 16.75 -3.21
CA SER A 52 8.99 15.55 -3.79
C SER A 52 7.52 15.51 -3.40
N TYR A 53 6.72 14.68 -4.07
CA TYR A 53 5.29 14.58 -3.79
C TYR A 53 4.90 13.12 -3.62
N LEU A 54 4.02 12.84 -2.65
CA LEU A 54 3.39 11.54 -2.45
C LEU A 54 1.89 11.71 -2.70
N TYR A 55 1.33 10.84 -3.53
CA TYR A 55 -0.08 10.85 -3.86
C TYR A 55 -0.67 9.46 -3.59
N GLY A 56 -1.68 9.38 -2.74
CA GLY A 56 -2.45 8.16 -2.50
C GLY A 56 -3.35 7.86 -3.69
N THR A 57 -3.25 6.66 -4.24
CA THR A 57 -3.98 6.23 -5.44
C THR A 57 -4.99 5.13 -5.11
N ILE A 58 -5.87 4.82 -6.06
CA ILE A 58 -6.78 3.67 -6.01
C ILE A 58 -6.70 2.90 -7.33
N HIS A 59 -6.68 1.56 -7.22
CA HIS A 59 -6.51 0.66 -8.36
C HIS A 59 -7.75 0.56 -9.26
N MET A 60 -8.92 0.95 -8.77
CA MET A 60 -10.16 0.96 -9.52
C MET A 60 -10.91 2.26 -9.31
N ILE A 61 -11.30 2.89 -10.40
CA ILE A 61 -12.19 4.04 -10.42
C ILE A 61 -12.97 4.05 -11.74
N PRO A 62 -14.29 4.33 -11.73
CA PRO A 62 -15.03 4.61 -12.96
C PRO A 62 -14.35 5.75 -13.73
N LYS A 63 -14.14 5.56 -15.03
CA LYS A 63 -13.37 6.49 -15.84
C LYS A 63 -13.99 7.89 -15.92
N ASP A 64 -15.31 7.96 -15.81
CA ASP A 64 -16.10 9.19 -15.73
C ASP A 64 -16.07 9.85 -14.34
N GLU A 65 -15.72 9.11 -13.29
CA GLU A 65 -15.48 9.64 -11.94
C GLU A 65 -14.01 9.98 -11.68
N PHE A 66 -13.10 9.62 -12.57
CA PHE A 66 -11.68 9.95 -12.42
C PHE A 66 -11.44 11.46 -12.58
N GLU A 67 -11.00 12.09 -11.49
CA GLU A 67 -10.52 13.47 -11.48
C GLU A 67 -9.11 13.55 -10.92
N LEU A 68 -8.22 14.26 -11.62
CA LEU A 68 -6.88 14.53 -11.13
C LEU A 68 -6.86 15.83 -10.31
N PRO A 69 -6.51 15.79 -9.02
CA PRO A 69 -6.43 16.98 -8.19
C PRO A 69 -5.48 18.03 -8.78
N GLY A 70 -5.81 19.32 -8.63
CA GLY A 70 -4.99 20.42 -9.13
C GLY A 70 -3.53 20.37 -8.63
N ALA A 71 -3.35 20.03 -7.34
CA ALA A 71 -2.02 19.88 -6.74
C ALA A 71 -1.19 18.76 -7.39
N VAL A 72 -1.81 17.65 -7.81
CA VAL A 72 -1.11 16.56 -8.52
C VAL A 72 -0.73 16.99 -9.93
N ARG A 73 -1.61 17.73 -10.62
CA ARG A 73 -1.31 18.29 -11.94
C ARG A 73 -0.10 19.23 -11.87
N GLU A 74 -0.07 20.13 -10.89
CA GLU A 74 1.05 21.03 -10.66
C GLU A 74 2.33 20.28 -10.28
N ALA A 75 2.24 19.26 -9.43
CA ALA A 75 3.38 18.40 -9.09
C ALA A 75 3.98 17.74 -10.34
N LEU A 76 3.14 17.19 -11.24
CA LEU A 76 3.59 16.56 -12.49
C LEU A 76 4.35 17.53 -13.41
N ASP A 77 4.05 18.83 -13.35
CA ASP A 77 4.73 19.85 -14.15
C ASP A 77 6.07 20.29 -13.52
N ASN A 78 6.31 19.96 -12.25
CA ASN A 78 7.50 20.38 -11.48
C ASN A 78 8.50 19.24 -11.19
N VAL A 79 8.13 17.98 -11.43
CA VAL A 79 8.99 16.81 -11.23
C VAL A 79 9.65 16.35 -12.53
N LYS A 80 10.71 15.55 -12.40
CA LYS A 80 11.39 14.91 -13.55
C LYS A 80 11.04 13.43 -13.72
N ARG A 81 10.50 12.82 -12.66
CA ARG A 81 10.24 11.40 -12.55
C ARG A 81 8.95 11.17 -11.76
N VAL A 82 8.21 10.16 -12.17
CA VAL A 82 7.10 9.58 -11.41
C VAL A 82 7.47 8.16 -11.03
N THR A 83 7.28 7.81 -9.76
CA THR A 83 7.60 6.49 -9.23
C THR A 83 6.31 5.85 -8.73
N PHE A 84 6.05 4.61 -9.14
CA PHE A 84 4.90 3.80 -8.74
C PHE A 84 5.37 2.66 -7.81
N GLU A 85 4.48 1.83 -7.29
CA GLU A 85 4.91 0.61 -6.58
C GLU A 85 5.75 -0.29 -7.49
N ILE A 86 5.23 -0.62 -8.67
CA ILE A 86 5.95 -1.31 -9.75
C ILE A 86 6.02 -0.38 -10.94
N ASP A 87 7.16 -0.34 -11.66
CA ASP A 87 7.26 0.48 -12.86
C ASP A 87 6.20 0.06 -13.88
N MET A 88 5.31 0.99 -14.25
CA MET A 88 4.25 0.75 -15.23
C MET A 88 4.80 0.36 -16.61
N LYS A 89 6.07 0.67 -16.91
CA LYS A 89 6.76 0.13 -18.10
C LYS A 89 6.96 -1.38 -18.03
N GLU A 90 7.27 -1.92 -16.85
CA GLU A 90 7.39 -3.36 -16.62
C GLU A 90 6.02 -4.01 -16.79
N MET A 91 4.97 -3.41 -16.20
CA MET A 91 3.61 -3.93 -16.27
C MET A 91 2.99 -3.90 -17.67
N THR A 92 3.47 -3.00 -18.55
CA THR A 92 3.01 -2.91 -19.95
C THR A 92 3.91 -3.65 -20.95
N ASN A 93 5.01 -4.26 -20.47
CA ASN A 93 5.92 -5.02 -21.31
C ASN A 93 5.50 -6.50 -21.37
N LEU A 94 5.26 -7.01 -22.58
CA LEU A 94 4.83 -8.40 -22.80
C LEU A 94 5.77 -9.45 -22.16
N ARG A 95 7.10 -9.26 -22.24
CA ARG A 95 8.07 -10.20 -21.66
C ARG A 95 7.99 -10.22 -20.14
N SER A 96 7.87 -9.05 -19.53
CA SER A 96 7.70 -8.93 -18.08
C SER A 96 6.38 -9.53 -17.62
N GLN A 97 5.29 -9.28 -18.33
CA GLN A 97 3.99 -9.91 -18.07
C GLN A 97 4.06 -11.44 -18.13
N MET A 98 4.73 -12.01 -19.15
CA MET A 98 4.92 -13.46 -19.23
C MET A 98 5.74 -14.00 -18.05
N SER A 99 6.81 -13.30 -17.65
CA SER A 99 7.57 -13.68 -16.46
C SER A 99 6.71 -13.63 -15.20
N LEU A 100 5.85 -12.62 -15.06
CA LEU A 100 4.94 -12.48 -13.93
C LEU A 100 3.94 -13.64 -13.86
N ILE A 101 3.33 -14.01 -14.99
CA ILE A 101 2.42 -15.16 -15.07
C ILE A 101 3.13 -16.45 -14.64
N THR A 102 4.38 -16.67 -15.06
CA THR A 102 5.10 -17.88 -14.61
C THR A 102 5.35 -17.90 -13.10
N LYS A 103 5.58 -16.72 -12.49
CA LYS A 103 5.78 -16.57 -11.03
C LYS A 103 4.47 -16.53 -10.25
N SER A 104 3.33 -16.42 -10.92
CA SER A 104 2.02 -16.43 -10.28
C SER A 104 1.49 -17.83 -10.02
N PHE A 105 2.14 -18.89 -10.51
CA PHE A 105 1.76 -20.27 -10.21
C PHE A 105 2.18 -20.69 -8.80
N MET A 106 1.34 -21.51 -8.15
CA MET A 106 1.63 -22.15 -6.88
C MET A 106 2.70 -23.24 -7.03
N ALA A 107 3.52 -23.37 -6.00
CA ALA A 107 4.53 -24.42 -5.91
C ALA A 107 3.91 -25.80 -5.56
N GLY A 108 4.64 -26.86 -5.85
CA GLY A 108 4.28 -28.23 -5.43
C GLY A 108 3.08 -28.84 -6.15
N GLY A 109 2.65 -28.27 -7.29
CA GLY A 109 1.53 -28.79 -8.07
C GLY A 109 0.16 -28.60 -7.44
N LYS A 110 0.08 -27.84 -6.35
CA LYS A 110 -1.18 -27.50 -5.68
C LYS A 110 -2.14 -26.79 -6.62
N THR A 111 -3.42 -27.00 -6.39
CA THR A 111 -4.48 -26.35 -7.14
C THR A 111 -5.52 -25.71 -6.22
N LEU A 112 -6.35 -24.82 -6.77
CA LEU A 112 -7.45 -24.21 -6.01
C LEU A 112 -8.42 -25.27 -5.47
N LYS A 113 -8.64 -26.36 -6.21
CA LYS A 113 -9.44 -27.49 -5.76
C LYS A 113 -8.87 -28.19 -4.51
N ASP A 114 -7.56 -28.14 -4.29
CA ASP A 114 -6.92 -28.67 -3.08
C ASP A 114 -7.12 -27.74 -1.86
N LEU A 115 -7.38 -26.45 -2.10
CA LEU A 115 -7.41 -25.40 -1.08
C LEU A 115 -8.82 -25.00 -0.67
N LEU A 116 -9.80 -25.19 -1.55
CA LEU A 116 -11.16 -24.68 -1.39
C LEU A 116 -12.17 -25.82 -1.21
N PRO A 117 -13.18 -25.65 -0.35
CA PRO A 117 -14.33 -26.53 -0.34
C PRO A 117 -15.09 -26.46 -1.67
N PRO A 118 -15.88 -27.49 -2.04
CA PRO A 118 -16.51 -27.59 -3.36
C PRO A 118 -17.37 -26.38 -3.76
N GLU A 119 -18.10 -25.79 -2.81
CA GLU A 119 -18.95 -24.61 -3.03
C GLU A 119 -18.11 -23.37 -3.40
N ASP A 120 -17.05 -23.11 -2.63
CA ASP A 120 -16.16 -21.97 -2.87
C ASP A 120 -15.35 -22.15 -4.14
N TYR A 121 -14.88 -23.37 -4.43
CA TYR A 121 -14.23 -23.68 -5.69
C TYR A 121 -15.13 -23.39 -6.89
N LYS A 122 -16.41 -23.75 -6.79
CA LYS A 122 -17.42 -23.46 -7.82
C LYS A 122 -17.63 -21.95 -8.00
N LEU A 123 -17.69 -21.19 -6.90
CA LEU A 123 -17.75 -19.72 -6.95
C LEU A 123 -16.55 -19.14 -7.71
N VAL A 124 -15.33 -19.50 -7.30
CA VAL A 124 -14.10 -19.01 -7.94
C VAL A 124 -14.10 -19.34 -9.43
N LYS A 125 -14.40 -20.59 -9.80
CA LYS A 125 -14.45 -21.03 -11.20
C LYS A 125 -15.44 -20.20 -12.04
N THR A 126 -16.63 -19.92 -11.50
CA THR A 126 -17.63 -19.09 -12.19
C THR A 126 -17.10 -17.67 -12.41
N LYS A 127 -16.52 -17.06 -11.38
CA LYS A 127 -15.95 -15.71 -11.45
C LYS A 127 -14.78 -15.58 -12.43
N MET A 128 -13.90 -16.58 -12.49
CA MET A 128 -12.83 -16.60 -13.49
C MET A 128 -13.37 -16.74 -14.91
N ALA A 129 -14.41 -17.55 -15.10
CA ALA A 129 -15.05 -17.73 -16.40
C ALA A 129 -15.75 -16.43 -16.88
N GLU A 130 -16.41 -15.70 -15.98
CA GLU A 130 -16.97 -14.36 -16.24
C GLU A 130 -15.89 -13.36 -16.69
N LYS A 131 -14.69 -13.46 -16.11
CA LYS A 131 -13.50 -12.68 -16.52
C LYS A 131 -12.83 -13.19 -17.80
N GLY A 132 -13.33 -14.26 -18.42
CA GLY A 132 -12.77 -14.82 -19.65
C GLY A 132 -11.48 -15.63 -19.46
N LEU A 133 -11.12 -15.98 -18.22
CA LEU A 133 -9.94 -16.79 -17.93
C LEU A 133 -10.24 -18.28 -18.15
N PRO A 134 -9.47 -18.99 -18.99
CA PRO A 134 -9.67 -20.42 -19.22
C PRO A 134 -9.50 -21.23 -17.93
N GLY A 135 -10.37 -22.23 -17.74
CA GLY A 135 -10.38 -23.15 -16.59
C GLY A 135 -8.99 -23.66 -16.16
N GLY A 136 -8.18 -24.09 -17.13
CA GLY A 136 -6.86 -24.65 -16.85
C GLY A 136 -5.81 -23.63 -16.40
N MET A 137 -6.01 -22.34 -16.66
CA MET A 137 -5.01 -21.31 -16.41
C MET A 137 -5.02 -20.85 -14.95
N PHE A 138 -6.19 -20.60 -14.37
CA PHE A 138 -6.31 -20.08 -13.00
C PHE A 138 -6.16 -21.18 -11.93
N GLU A 139 -6.42 -22.44 -12.28
CA GLU A 139 -6.47 -23.57 -11.32
C GLU A 139 -5.19 -23.71 -10.48
N ARG A 140 -4.04 -23.32 -11.06
CA ARG A 140 -2.72 -23.44 -10.44
C ARG A 140 -2.15 -22.09 -10.01
N MET A 141 -2.86 -20.99 -10.21
CA MET A 141 -2.40 -19.66 -9.83
C MET A 141 -2.57 -19.42 -8.33
N LYS A 142 -1.65 -18.65 -7.75
CA LYS A 142 -1.72 -18.16 -6.38
C LYS A 142 -3.04 -17.41 -6.18
N PRO A 143 -3.83 -17.70 -5.13
CA PRO A 143 -5.11 -17.02 -4.95
C PRO A 143 -5.00 -15.50 -4.83
N LEU A 144 -3.94 -14.96 -4.19
CA LEU A 144 -3.72 -13.50 -4.14
C LEU A 144 -3.44 -12.86 -5.50
N PHE A 145 -2.74 -13.57 -6.39
CA PHE A 145 -2.58 -13.10 -7.77
C PHE A 145 -3.93 -13.04 -8.48
N LEU A 146 -4.78 -14.06 -8.28
CA LEU A 146 -6.12 -14.06 -8.84
C LEU A 146 -6.97 -12.91 -8.29
N SER A 147 -6.90 -12.60 -7.00
CA SER A 147 -7.57 -11.43 -6.41
C SER A 147 -7.21 -10.14 -7.15
N SER A 148 -5.93 -9.95 -7.51
CA SER A 148 -5.49 -8.75 -8.24
C SER A 148 -6.11 -8.62 -9.64
N LEU A 149 -6.50 -9.73 -10.29
CA LEU A 149 -7.16 -9.71 -11.60
C LEU A 149 -8.60 -9.19 -11.52
N PHE A 150 -9.26 -9.34 -10.37
CA PHE A 150 -10.58 -8.75 -10.14
C PHE A 150 -10.50 -7.26 -9.83
N THR A 151 -9.34 -6.77 -9.37
CA THR A 151 -9.08 -5.36 -9.17
C THR A 151 -8.57 -4.63 -10.42
N SER A 152 -8.22 -5.36 -11.48
CA SER A 152 -7.69 -4.78 -12.73
C SER A 152 -8.76 -4.83 -13.82
N ASP A 153 -9.83 -4.05 -13.72
CA ASP A 153 -10.85 -4.01 -14.78
C ASP A 153 -10.44 -3.03 -15.88
N GLU A 154 -9.66 -3.50 -16.86
CA GLU A 154 -9.46 -2.77 -18.12
C GLU A 154 -10.45 -3.20 -19.22
N GLN A 155 -11.23 -4.28 -19.05
CA GLN A 155 -11.87 -4.95 -20.19
C GLN A 155 -13.28 -5.54 -20.01
N GLN A 156 -13.92 -5.50 -18.84
CA GLN A 156 -15.34 -5.82 -18.75
C GLN A 156 -16.15 -4.54 -18.50
N PRO A 157 -17.13 -4.21 -19.35
CA PRO A 157 -18.19 -3.30 -18.94
C PRO A 157 -18.98 -4.05 -17.86
N LEU A 158 -18.59 -3.87 -16.59
CA LEU A 158 -19.58 -3.86 -15.52
C LEU A 158 -20.68 -2.90 -15.99
N ALA A 159 -21.93 -3.20 -15.66
CA ALA A 159 -23.13 -2.59 -16.23
C ALA A 159 -23.26 -1.05 -16.08
N GLY A 160 -22.19 -0.32 -15.74
CA GLY A 160 -22.08 1.13 -15.57
C GLY A 160 -20.91 1.84 -16.28
N GLY A 161 -20.01 1.19 -17.05
CA GLY A 161 -19.03 1.92 -17.88
C GLY A 161 -17.59 1.38 -17.89
N ALA A 162 -16.65 2.17 -18.42
CA ALA A 162 -15.24 1.83 -18.47
C ALA A 162 -14.57 2.11 -17.11
N ILE A 163 -13.82 1.15 -16.57
CA ILE A 163 -13.01 1.31 -15.36
C ILE A 163 -11.57 1.68 -15.77
N THR A 164 -10.87 2.42 -14.91
CA THR A 164 -9.44 2.72 -15.02
C THR A 164 -8.79 2.67 -13.63
N SER A 165 -7.48 2.88 -13.57
CA SER A 165 -6.73 3.07 -12.32
C SER A 165 -6.09 4.45 -12.30
N VAL A 166 -5.90 5.00 -11.10
CA VAL A 166 -5.22 6.29 -10.95
C VAL A 166 -3.76 6.19 -11.42
N GLU A 167 -3.09 5.07 -11.16
CA GLU A 167 -1.71 4.82 -11.62
C GLU A 167 -1.62 4.80 -13.14
N MET A 168 -2.58 4.17 -13.83
CA MET A 168 -2.61 4.09 -15.29
C MET A 168 -2.82 5.48 -15.92
N GLU A 169 -3.74 6.28 -15.39
CA GLU A 169 -3.94 7.65 -15.87
C GLU A 169 -2.73 8.55 -15.61
N LEU A 170 -2.12 8.45 -14.43
CA LEU A 170 -0.85 9.12 -14.11
C LEU A 170 0.28 8.69 -15.05
N TYR A 171 0.39 7.40 -15.36
CA TYR A 171 1.40 6.89 -16.28
C TYR A 171 1.21 7.44 -17.69
N LYS A 172 -0.03 7.42 -18.22
CA LYS A 172 -0.37 8.04 -19.52
C LYS A 172 -0.01 9.52 -19.54
N MET A 173 -0.32 10.26 -18.47
CA MET A 173 0.03 11.68 -18.33
C MET A 173 1.53 11.93 -18.26
N SER A 174 2.27 11.06 -17.56
CA SER A 174 3.73 11.11 -17.42
C SER A 174 4.42 10.85 -18.75
N ARG A 175 3.92 9.88 -19.52
CA ARG A 175 4.40 9.57 -20.87
C ARG A 175 4.22 10.75 -21.83
N ARG A 176 3.07 11.44 -21.80
CA ARG A 176 2.83 12.66 -22.60
C ARG A 176 3.81 13.78 -22.26
N ARG A 177 4.17 13.91 -20.98
CA ARG A 177 5.17 14.86 -20.47
C ARG A 177 6.63 14.41 -20.64
N LYS A 178 6.87 13.20 -21.16
CA LYS A 178 8.21 12.59 -21.28
C LYS A 178 8.95 12.49 -19.95
N LEU A 179 8.22 12.33 -18.85
CA LEU A 179 8.82 12.10 -17.53
C LEU A 179 9.44 10.71 -17.47
N GLU A 180 10.47 10.56 -16.64
CA GLU A 180 10.96 9.23 -16.27
C GLU A 180 9.89 8.49 -15.43
N SER A 181 9.84 7.17 -15.59
CA SER A 181 8.99 6.26 -14.79
C SER A 181 9.90 5.28 -14.08
N ALA A 182 9.57 4.94 -12.84
CA ALA A 182 10.27 3.96 -12.02
C ALA A 182 9.29 3.21 -11.09
N GLY A 183 9.77 2.13 -10.47
CA GLY A 183 9.07 1.39 -9.41
C GLY A 183 9.82 1.47 -8.09
N LEU A 184 9.09 1.45 -6.97
CA LEU A 184 9.65 1.29 -5.63
C LEU A 184 10.06 -0.17 -5.35
N GLU A 185 9.40 -1.12 -6.03
CA GLU A 185 9.67 -2.54 -5.99
C GLU A 185 9.51 -3.17 -7.38
N THR A 186 9.76 -4.49 -7.46
CA THR A 186 9.60 -5.27 -8.70
C THR A 186 8.38 -6.16 -8.61
N ALA A 187 7.77 -6.49 -9.75
CA ALA A 187 6.66 -7.45 -9.77
C ALA A 187 7.08 -8.82 -9.22
N ALA A 188 8.34 -9.21 -9.43
CA ALA A 188 8.91 -10.44 -8.89
C ALA A 188 8.97 -10.42 -7.35
N TYR A 189 9.33 -9.29 -6.75
CA TYR A 189 9.33 -9.13 -5.29
C TYR A 189 7.90 -9.23 -4.75
N GLN A 190 6.92 -8.56 -5.35
CA GLN A 190 5.52 -8.65 -4.92
C GLN A 190 5.00 -10.11 -4.95
N MET A 191 5.36 -10.91 -5.97
CA MET A 191 5.01 -12.33 -6.00
C MET A 191 5.65 -13.14 -4.86
N SER A 192 6.86 -12.76 -4.40
CA SER A 192 7.53 -13.39 -3.26
C SER A 192 6.89 -13.01 -1.92
N VAL A 193 6.27 -11.83 -1.82
CA VAL A 193 5.43 -11.47 -0.67
C VAL A 193 4.23 -12.40 -0.59
N PHE A 194 3.58 -12.71 -1.72
CA PHE A 194 2.50 -13.70 -1.74
C PHE A 194 3.00 -15.08 -1.33
N ASP A 195 4.20 -15.50 -1.74
CA ASP A 195 4.77 -16.79 -1.30
C ASP A 195 5.01 -16.88 0.22
N SER A 196 5.04 -15.75 0.92
CA SER A 196 5.17 -15.70 2.38
C SER A 196 3.83 -15.90 3.11
N ILE A 197 2.70 -15.97 2.38
CA ILE A 197 1.35 -16.18 2.92
C ILE A 197 0.90 -17.60 2.58
N PRO A 198 0.44 -18.41 3.56
CA PRO A 198 -0.05 -19.76 3.28
C PRO A 198 -1.14 -19.76 2.21
N TYR A 199 -1.06 -20.66 1.22
CA TYR A 199 -2.05 -20.69 0.12
C TYR A 199 -3.49 -20.88 0.60
N ALA A 200 -3.73 -21.58 1.72
CA ALA A 200 -5.06 -21.69 2.31
C ALA A 200 -5.60 -20.33 2.80
N ALA A 201 -4.74 -19.50 3.42
CA ALA A 201 -5.11 -18.15 3.83
C ALA A 201 -5.37 -17.26 2.60
N GLN A 202 -4.52 -17.34 1.58
CA GLN A 202 -4.76 -16.64 0.31
C GLN A 202 -6.10 -17.05 -0.32
N ALA A 203 -6.42 -18.35 -0.31
CA ALA A 203 -7.64 -18.89 -0.90
C ALA A 203 -8.88 -18.39 -0.14
N LYS A 204 -8.82 -18.32 1.19
CA LYS A 204 -9.86 -17.69 2.01
C LYS A 204 -10.04 -16.21 1.64
N MET A 205 -8.96 -15.43 1.57
CA MET A 205 -9.03 -14.01 1.17
C MET A 205 -9.65 -13.82 -0.22
N LEU A 206 -9.29 -14.66 -1.19
CA LEU A 206 -9.88 -14.63 -2.54
C LEU A 206 -11.39 -14.85 -2.48
N VAL A 207 -11.83 -15.89 -1.76
CA VAL A 207 -13.26 -16.22 -1.63
C VAL A 207 -14.03 -15.13 -0.91
N ASP A 208 -13.49 -14.61 0.19
CA ASP A 208 -14.12 -13.54 0.97
C ASP A 208 -14.28 -12.28 0.10
N GLY A 209 -13.25 -11.91 -0.66
CA GLY A 209 -13.31 -10.80 -1.62
C GLY A 209 -14.37 -11.01 -2.70
N LEU A 210 -14.43 -12.19 -3.31
CA LEU A 210 -15.44 -12.51 -4.33
C LEU A 210 -16.87 -12.53 -3.77
N LYS A 211 -17.07 -13.04 -2.55
CA LYS A 211 -18.37 -13.03 -1.87
C LYS A 211 -18.80 -11.63 -1.48
N SER A 212 -17.86 -10.79 -1.03
CA SER A 212 -18.13 -9.37 -0.80
C SER A 212 -18.67 -8.74 -2.07
N MET A 213 -17.97 -8.88 -3.19
CA MET A 213 -18.40 -8.37 -4.50
C MET A 213 -19.81 -8.87 -4.92
N ASP A 214 -20.15 -10.14 -4.66
CA ASP A 214 -21.46 -10.71 -5.02
C ASP A 214 -22.61 -10.28 -4.11
N SER A 215 -22.36 -10.14 -2.80
CA SER A 215 -23.38 -9.67 -1.85
C SER A 215 -23.91 -8.27 -2.21
N LEU A 216 -23.09 -7.51 -2.93
CA LEU A 216 -23.31 -6.12 -3.33
C LEU A 216 -24.09 -5.99 -4.65
N ALA A 217 -24.34 -7.07 -5.39
CA ALA A 217 -25.31 -7.07 -6.48
C ALA A 217 -26.76 -6.79 -5.98
N THR A 218 -26.95 -6.62 -4.66
CA THR A 218 -28.21 -6.29 -3.99
C THR A 218 -28.21 -4.96 -3.19
N GLY A 219 -27.14 -4.14 -3.24
CA GLY A 219 -26.98 -2.87 -2.47
C GLY A 219 -25.77 -1.98 -2.89
N GLU A 220 -25.42 -0.94 -2.11
CA GLU A 220 -24.19 -0.13 -2.34
C GLU A 220 -22.94 -0.99 -2.10
N SER A 221 -22.01 -1.01 -3.06
CA SER A 221 -20.84 -1.87 -3.00
C SER A 221 -19.78 -1.37 -2.00
N GLN A 222 -18.99 -2.26 -1.40
CA GLN A 222 -17.81 -1.90 -0.60
C GLN A 222 -16.83 -1.02 -1.41
N LEU A 223 -16.77 -1.23 -2.73
CA LEU A 223 -16.05 -0.38 -3.65
C LEU A 223 -16.65 1.03 -3.72
N ASP A 224 -17.98 1.18 -3.76
CA ASP A 224 -18.65 2.50 -3.74
C ASP A 224 -18.37 3.26 -2.44
N GLY A 225 -18.40 2.55 -1.31
CA GLY A 225 -18.01 3.08 -0.01
C GLY A 225 -16.55 3.56 -0.01
N LEU A 226 -15.63 2.73 -0.50
CA LEU A 226 -14.21 3.10 -0.61
C LEU A 226 -13.98 4.27 -1.59
N LEU A 227 -14.66 4.28 -2.73
CA LEU A 227 -14.60 5.36 -3.72
C LEU A 227 -15.09 6.67 -3.14
N LYS A 228 -16.16 6.65 -2.33
CA LYS A 228 -16.64 7.83 -1.62
C LYS A 228 -15.58 8.37 -0.66
N LEU A 229 -15.00 7.51 0.17
CA LEU A 229 -13.94 7.90 1.11
C LEU A 229 -12.68 8.43 0.38
N TYR A 230 -12.34 7.82 -0.75
CA TYR A 230 -11.23 8.25 -1.60
C TYR A 230 -11.48 9.64 -2.20
N LYS A 231 -12.68 9.90 -2.74
CA LYS A 231 -13.08 11.22 -3.24
C LYS A 231 -13.13 12.28 -2.12
N ASP A 232 -13.52 11.88 -0.92
CA ASP A 232 -13.49 12.72 0.28
C ASP A 232 -12.07 12.90 0.85
N GLN A 233 -11.07 12.22 0.28
CA GLN A 233 -9.66 12.23 0.68
C GLN A 233 -9.44 11.79 2.15
N ASP A 234 -10.36 10.99 2.70
CA ASP A 234 -10.37 10.59 4.10
C ASP A 234 -9.53 9.33 4.32
N ILE A 235 -8.20 9.51 4.36
CA ILE A 235 -7.25 8.40 4.54
C ILE A 235 -7.52 7.63 5.84
N ASN A 236 -7.90 8.32 6.92
CA ASN A 236 -8.15 7.67 8.20
C ASN A 236 -9.39 6.77 8.13
N ALA A 237 -10.47 7.23 7.50
CA ALA A 237 -11.65 6.41 7.29
C ALA A 237 -11.37 5.25 6.32
N MET A 238 -10.58 5.45 5.26
CA MET A 238 -10.17 4.36 4.36
C MET A 238 -9.36 3.30 5.10
N GLN A 239 -8.39 3.69 5.93
CA GLN A 239 -7.60 2.77 6.72
C GLN A 239 -8.47 1.96 7.68
N GLN A 240 -9.44 2.58 8.35
CA GLN A 240 -10.37 1.87 9.23
C GLN A 240 -11.28 0.92 8.45
N SER A 241 -11.74 1.31 7.26
CA SER A 241 -12.55 0.45 6.39
C SER A 241 -11.79 -0.81 5.96
N ILE A 242 -10.51 -0.67 5.60
CA ILE A 242 -9.69 -1.79 5.12
C ILE A 242 -9.18 -2.66 6.28
N GLY A 243 -8.80 -2.04 7.40
CA GLY A 243 -8.28 -2.76 8.57
C GLY A 243 -9.31 -3.66 9.27
N ASN A 244 -10.60 -3.42 9.03
CA ASN A 244 -11.69 -4.26 9.53
C ASN A 244 -12.01 -5.46 8.62
N GLU A 245 -11.32 -5.63 7.48
CA GLU A 245 -11.49 -6.81 6.63
C GLU A 245 -10.82 -8.04 7.26
N GLU A 246 -11.62 -9.06 7.56
CA GLU A 246 -11.16 -10.30 8.18
C GLU A 246 -10.04 -10.95 7.34
N GLY A 247 -8.91 -11.25 7.98
CA GLY A 247 -7.80 -11.98 7.37
C GLY A 247 -6.67 -11.11 6.82
N MET A 248 -6.91 -9.87 6.40
CA MET A 248 -5.80 -8.99 5.94
C MET A 248 -4.96 -8.43 7.09
N GLY A 249 -5.57 -8.17 8.25
CA GLY A 249 -4.86 -7.66 9.42
C GLY A 249 -3.73 -8.58 9.92
N GLU A 250 -3.88 -9.90 9.79
CA GLU A 250 -2.82 -10.86 10.19
C GLU A 250 -1.55 -10.72 9.34
N TYR A 251 -1.70 -10.32 8.08
CA TYR A 251 -0.59 -10.21 7.12
C TYR A 251 -0.24 -8.76 6.77
N GLU A 252 -0.79 -7.78 7.49
CA GLU A 252 -0.56 -6.35 7.25
C GLU A 252 0.93 -6.01 7.27
N TYR A 253 1.69 -6.58 8.20
CA TYR A 253 3.12 -6.34 8.30
C TYR A 253 3.86 -6.69 7.00
N ILE A 254 3.57 -7.86 6.40
CA ILE A 254 4.25 -8.29 5.17
C ILE A 254 3.65 -7.70 3.89
N LEU A 255 2.34 -7.42 3.87
CA LEU A 255 1.63 -6.84 2.73
C LEU A 255 1.82 -5.32 2.60
N LEU A 256 2.17 -4.63 3.69
CA LEU A 256 2.26 -3.18 3.73
C LEU A 256 3.51 -2.67 4.45
N GLN A 257 3.63 -2.90 5.76
CA GLN A 257 4.62 -2.20 6.60
C GLN A 257 6.07 -2.51 6.17
N LYS A 258 6.41 -3.79 5.99
CA LYS A 258 7.73 -4.23 5.53
C LYS A 258 8.09 -3.71 4.14
N ARG A 259 7.10 -3.53 3.25
CA ARG A 259 7.33 -2.94 1.92
C ARG A 259 7.68 -1.46 2.06
N ASN A 260 6.92 -0.73 2.86
CA ASN A 260 7.17 0.69 3.15
C ASN A 260 8.55 0.91 3.78
N GLU A 261 8.96 0.04 4.72
CA GLU A 261 10.31 0.05 5.32
C GLU A 261 11.40 -0.13 4.26
N ASN A 262 11.20 -1.01 3.28
CA ASN A 262 12.16 -1.24 2.19
C ASN A 262 12.23 -0.07 1.20
N TRP A 263 11.12 0.64 0.97
CA TRP A 263 11.07 1.77 0.04
C TRP A 263 11.76 3.02 0.60
N ILE A 264 11.71 3.21 1.92
CA ILE A 264 12.24 4.37 2.61
C ILE A 264 13.11 3.90 3.79
N PRO A 265 14.35 3.43 3.52
CA PRO A 265 15.25 3.05 4.60
C PRO A 265 15.58 4.29 5.44
N VAL A 266 15.14 4.28 6.71
CA VAL A 266 15.34 5.35 7.70
C VAL A 266 16.57 5.13 8.57
#